data_AF-A0A2G8JWJ5-F1
#
_entry.id   AF-A0A2G8JWJ5-F1
#
_cell.length_a   1.000
_cell.length_b   1.000
_cell.length_c   1.000
_cell.angle_alpha   90.00
_cell.angle_beta   90.00
_cell.angle_gamma   90.00
#
_symmetry.space_group_name_H-M   'P 1'
#
loop_
_entity.id
_entity.type
_entity.pdbx_description
1 polymer ?
#
loop_
_entity_poly.entity_id
_entity_poly.type
_entity_poly.pdbx_seq_one_letter_code
_entity_poly.pdbx_strand_id
1 'polypeptide(L)'
;MRYQRKLRFLDPFDLQYLFRFACGLDPDAGKKLINHLKRLPGGDTFAILCILEQTGDVNDIMDSVKDLCSRDVKIQRGDSALLQRSTTQLLEIASKNDISISCLNLEYSSIKFDGDTMMLQSGIYLPILPTVEKVHIAGSNAETITEKDILNLFRYGIKCRRIKELVFEGCLLPLTFSSESNPANMQSRVIK
;
A
#
# COMPACT_ATOMS: atom_id res chain seq x y z
N MET A 1 -31.23 -5.89 -8.42
CA MET A 1 -29.87 -6.15 -8.93
C MET A 1 -29.48 -5.26 -10.14
N ARG A 2 -29.62 -3.92 -10.09
CA ARG A 2 -29.20 -3.02 -11.20
C ARG A 2 -28.12 -1.99 -10.84
N TYR A 3 -27.86 -1.74 -9.55
CA TYR A 3 -26.93 -0.71 -9.09
C TYR A 3 -25.49 -1.21 -8.87
N GLN A 4 -25.29 -2.51 -8.64
CA GLN A 4 -23.98 -3.10 -8.31
C GLN A 4 -22.93 -2.98 -9.43
N ARG A 5 -23.35 -2.90 -10.71
CA ARG A 5 -22.41 -2.70 -11.83
C ARG A 5 -21.95 -1.25 -11.98
N LYS A 6 -22.73 -0.27 -11.52
CA LYS A 6 -22.42 1.16 -11.73
C LYS A 6 -21.33 1.68 -10.81
N LEU A 7 -21.18 1.08 -9.63
CA LEU A 7 -20.15 1.46 -8.65
C LEU A 7 -18.72 1.34 -9.18
N ARG A 8 -18.46 0.41 -10.11
CA ARG A 8 -17.11 0.23 -10.70
C ARG A 8 -16.70 1.33 -11.68
N PHE A 9 -17.66 2.14 -12.15
CA PHE A 9 -17.44 3.19 -13.15
C PHE A 9 -17.50 4.59 -12.54
N LEU A 10 -17.83 4.71 -11.26
CA LEU A 10 -17.78 5.98 -10.57
C LEU A 10 -16.34 6.30 -10.24
N ASP A 11 -15.99 7.57 -10.41
CA ASP A 11 -14.70 8.06 -9.98
C ASP A 11 -14.53 7.82 -8.46
N PRO A 12 -13.35 7.42 -7.98
CA PRO A 12 -13.11 7.21 -6.55
C PRO A 12 -13.50 8.41 -5.67
N PHE A 13 -13.40 9.64 -6.18
CA PHE A 13 -13.87 10.85 -5.49
C PHE A 13 -15.41 10.88 -5.41
N ASP A 14 -16.13 10.55 -6.47
CA ASP A 14 -17.60 10.48 -6.45
C ASP A 14 -18.11 9.39 -5.50
N LEU A 15 -17.36 8.28 -5.42
CA LEU A 15 -17.69 7.19 -4.52
C LEU A 15 -17.55 7.60 -3.04
N GLN A 16 -16.61 8.49 -2.68
CA GLN A 16 -16.48 9.02 -1.33
C GLN A 16 -17.74 9.81 -0.90
N TYR A 17 -18.28 10.64 -1.79
CA TYR A 17 -19.54 11.35 -1.55
C TYR A 17 -20.72 10.40 -1.43
N LEU A 18 -20.79 9.38 -2.30
CA LEU A 18 -21.82 8.36 -2.22
C LEU A 18 -21.76 7.58 -0.90
N PHE A 19 -20.56 7.25 -0.44
CA PHE A 19 -20.34 6.58 0.83
C PHE A 19 -20.83 7.43 2.00
N ARG A 20 -20.42 8.69 2.08
CA ARG A 20 -20.88 9.64 3.11
C ARG A 20 -22.39 9.84 3.09
N PHE A 21 -22.97 10.00 1.90
CA PHE A 21 -24.41 10.13 1.73
C PHE A 21 -25.15 8.89 2.26
N ALA A 22 -24.70 7.70 1.87
CA ALA A 22 -25.31 6.45 2.32
C ALA A 22 -25.20 6.28 3.84
N CYS A 23 -24.04 6.56 4.43
CA CYS A 23 -23.83 6.50 5.88
C CYS A 23 -24.66 7.54 6.65
N GLY A 24 -24.91 8.71 6.05
CA GLY A 24 -25.79 9.74 6.61
C GLY A 24 -27.27 9.34 6.61
N LEU A 25 -27.68 8.41 5.74
CA LEU A 25 -29.04 7.87 5.68
C LEU A 25 -29.21 6.63 6.57
N ASP A 26 -28.24 5.73 6.55
CA ASP A 26 -28.23 4.48 7.33
C ASP A 26 -26.80 4.26 7.85
N PRO A 27 -26.56 4.36 9.17
CA PRO A 27 -25.25 4.11 9.76
C PRO A 27 -24.66 2.73 9.42
N ASP A 28 -25.50 1.71 9.20
CA ASP A 28 -25.05 0.36 8.83
C ASP A 28 -24.71 0.21 7.34
N ALA A 29 -25.04 1.21 6.52
CA ALA A 29 -24.78 1.17 5.08
C ALA A 29 -23.28 1.12 4.77
N GLY A 30 -22.44 1.77 5.59
CA GLY A 30 -21.00 1.81 5.38
C GLY A 30 -20.37 0.43 5.37
N LYS A 31 -20.71 -0.42 6.35
CA LYS A 31 -20.22 -1.81 6.45
C LYS A 31 -20.66 -2.64 5.23
N LYS A 32 -21.91 -2.50 4.80
CA LYS A 32 -22.47 -3.21 3.63
C LYS A 32 -21.76 -2.79 2.34
N LEU A 33 -21.51 -1.48 2.18
CA LEU A 33 -20.82 -0.92 1.01
C LEU A 33 -19.38 -1.40 0.94
N ILE A 34 -18.61 -1.27 2.03
CA ILE A 34 -17.20 -1.73 2.06
C ILE A 34 -17.10 -3.22 1.75
N ASN A 35 -17.94 -4.05 2.37
CA ASN A 35 -17.95 -5.49 2.10
C ASN A 35 -18.33 -5.83 0.66
N HIS A 36 -19.20 -5.03 0.03
CA HIS A 36 -19.51 -5.18 -1.39
C HIS A 36 -18.32 -4.78 -2.27
N LEU A 37 -17.68 -3.65 -1.97
CA LEU A 37 -16.61 -3.06 -2.76
C LEU A 37 -15.34 -3.93 -2.71
N LYS A 38 -14.98 -4.47 -1.54
CA LYS A 38 -13.89 -5.46 -1.40
C LYS A 38 -14.01 -6.68 -2.33
N ARG A 39 -15.22 -7.00 -2.81
CA ARG A 39 -15.47 -8.12 -3.75
C ARG A 39 -15.34 -7.71 -5.23
N LEU A 40 -15.15 -6.43 -5.52
CA LEU A 40 -15.03 -5.91 -6.88
C LEU A 40 -13.55 -5.79 -7.26
N PRO A 41 -13.18 -6.05 -8.52
CA PRO A 41 -11.84 -5.73 -9.01
C PRO A 41 -11.50 -4.26 -8.78
N GLY A 42 -10.40 -3.97 -8.09
CA GLY A 42 -10.00 -2.61 -7.72
C GLY A 42 -10.79 -1.98 -6.56
N GLY A 43 -11.71 -2.72 -5.95
CA GLY A 43 -12.54 -2.17 -4.88
C GLY A 43 -11.85 -2.08 -3.51
N ASP A 44 -10.69 -2.70 -3.34
CA ASP A 44 -9.84 -2.53 -2.14
C ASP A 44 -9.34 -1.09 -2.02
N THR A 45 -8.94 -0.50 -3.14
CA THR A 45 -8.56 0.92 -3.27
C THR A 45 -9.63 1.84 -2.70
N PHE A 46 -10.89 1.55 -3.01
CA PHE A 46 -12.02 2.32 -2.51
C PHE A 46 -12.38 1.98 -1.06
N ALA A 47 -12.24 0.72 -0.65
CA ALA A 47 -12.45 0.30 0.73
C ALA A 47 -11.49 1.02 1.69
N ILE A 48 -10.23 1.26 1.28
CA ILE A 48 -9.24 2.03 2.06
C ILE A 48 -9.77 3.44 2.37
N LEU A 49 -10.26 4.17 1.37
CA LEU A 49 -10.82 5.51 1.55
C LEU A 49 -11.99 5.51 2.55
N CYS A 50 -12.86 4.52 2.45
CA CYS A 50 -14.03 4.42 3.31
C CYS A 50 -13.71 4.04 4.76
N ILE A 51 -12.74 3.15 4.98
CA ILE A 51 -12.39 2.65 6.32
C ILE A 51 -11.87 3.77 7.21
N LEU A 52 -11.09 4.70 6.66
CA LEU A 52 -10.61 5.87 7.42
C LEU A 52 -11.73 6.85 7.78
N GLU A 53 -12.87 6.76 7.10
CA GLU A 53 -14.04 7.60 7.33
C GLU A 53 -15.14 6.90 8.11
N GLN A 54 -14.97 5.61 8.42
CA GLN A 54 -15.95 4.88 9.21
C GLN A 54 -16.06 5.48 10.60
N THR A 55 -17.27 5.87 10.95
CA THR A 55 -17.68 6.16 12.32
C THR A 55 -18.40 4.92 12.85
N GLY A 56 -17.96 4.37 13.98
CA GLY A 56 -18.52 3.11 14.50
C GLY A 56 -17.63 2.43 15.53
N ASP A 57 -17.87 1.13 15.76
CA ASP A 57 -17.07 0.31 16.68
C ASP A 57 -15.63 0.18 16.18
N VAL A 58 -14.67 0.55 17.03
CA VAL A 58 -13.24 0.50 16.72
C VAL A 58 -12.80 -0.92 16.35
N ASN A 59 -13.35 -1.96 16.97
CA ASN A 59 -12.98 -3.34 16.67
C ASN A 59 -13.39 -3.73 15.24
N ASP A 60 -14.58 -3.33 14.79
CA ASP A 60 -15.04 -3.56 13.42
C ASP A 60 -14.15 -2.87 12.37
N ILE A 61 -13.67 -1.66 12.70
CA ILE A 61 -12.73 -0.91 11.87
C ILE A 61 -11.38 -1.65 11.82
N MET A 62 -10.88 -2.10 12.97
CA MET A 62 -9.60 -2.81 13.07
C MET A 62 -9.63 -4.18 12.37
N ASP A 63 -10.75 -4.90 12.42
CA ASP A 63 -10.96 -6.12 11.64
C ASP A 63 -10.94 -5.83 10.14
N SER A 64 -11.51 -4.70 9.72
CA SER A 64 -11.48 -4.28 8.32
C SER A 64 -10.08 -3.92 7.83
N VAL A 65 -9.26 -3.28 8.68
CA VAL A 65 -7.83 -3.00 8.42
C VAL A 65 -7.05 -4.31 8.33
N LYS A 66 -7.23 -5.23 9.29
CA LYS A 66 -6.56 -6.53 9.31
C LYS A 66 -6.85 -7.35 8.05
N ASP A 67 -8.11 -7.39 7.61
CA ASP A 67 -8.51 -8.05 6.38
C ASP A 67 -7.82 -7.46 5.13
N LEU A 68 -7.72 -6.14 5.02
CA LEU A 68 -7.01 -5.51 3.91
C LEU A 68 -5.51 -5.78 3.94
N CYS A 69 -4.87 -5.66 5.11
CA CYS A 69 -3.43 -5.90 5.27
C CYS A 69 -3.04 -7.37 5.09
N SER A 70 -3.99 -8.31 5.21
CA SER A 70 -3.77 -9.73 4.89
C SER A 70 -3.61 -10.03 3.39
N ARG A 71 -3.86 -9.03 2.54
CA ARG A 71 -3.75 -9.07 1.07
C ARG A 71 -2.69 -8.08 0.58
N ASP A 72 -2.40 -8.12 -0.72
CA ASP A 72 -1.53 -7.16 -1.39
C ASP A 72 -2.12 -5.75 -1.34
N VAL A 73 -1.48 -4.85 -0.59
CA VAL A 73 -1.82 -3.43 -0.58
C VAL A 73 -0.99 -2.72 -1.64
N LYS A 74 -1.65 -2.16 -2.65
CA LYS A 74 -1.01 -1.55 -3.81
C LYS A 74 -0.94 -0.03 -3.68
N ILE A 75 0.21 0.53 -4.05
CA ILE A 75 0.39 1.96 -4.32
C ILE A 75 0.97 2.08 -5.72
N GLN A 76 0.23 2.77 -6.59
CA GLN A 76 0.53 2.86 -8.01
C GLN A 76 0.70 4.31 -8.44
N ARG A 77 1.33 4.50 -9.60
CA ARG A 77 1.61 5.83 -10.16
C ARG A 77 0.32 6.57 -10.54
N GLY A 78 -0.69 5.83 -10.99
CA GLY A 78 -2.01 6.35 -11.35
C GLY A 78 -2.89 6.74 -10.16
N ASP A 79 -2.49 6.39 -8.93
CA ASP A 79 -3.27 6.71 -7.75
C ASP A 79 -3.30 8.22 -7.49
N SER A 80 -4.46 8.73 -7.09
CA SER A 80 -4.58 10.11 -6.67
C SER A 80 -3.78 10.37 -5.39
N ALA A 81 -3.37 11.62 -5.17
CA ALA A 81 -2.67 12.00 -3.94
C ALA A 81 -3.49 11.67 -2.67
N LEU A 82 -4.83 11.78 -2.75
CA LEU A 82 -5.74 11.39 -1.66
C LEU A 82 -5.66 9.89 -1.38
N LEU A 83 -5.67 9.07 -2.43
CA LEU A 83 -5.60 7.63 -2.29
C LEU A 83 -4.23 7.20 -1.73
N GLN A 84 -3.13 7.71 -2.28
CA GLN A 84 -1.79 7.44 -1.75
C GLN A 84 -1.66 7.84 -0.27
N ARG A 85 -2.24 8.98 0.13
CA ARG A 85 -2.29 9.43 1.53
C ARG A 85 -3.07 8.45 2.40
N SER A 86 -4.26 8.06 1.94
CA SER A 86 -5.16 7.20 2.70
C SER A 86 -4.57 5.80 2.86
N THR A 87 -4.00 5.23 1.80
CA THR A 87 -3.28 3.95 1.88
C THR A 87 -2.11 4.03 2.86
N THR A 88 -1.33 5.11 2.82
CA THR A 88 -0.21 5.32 3.74
C THR A 88 -0.68 5.40 5.20
N GLN A 89 -1.76 6.14 5.47
CA GLN A 89 -2.34 6.25 6.81
C GLN A 89 -2.88 4.91 7.32
N LEU A 90 -3.54 4.13 6.45
CA LEU A 90 -4.03 2.79 6.81
C LEU A 90 -2.88 1.85 7.18
N LEU A 91 -1.78 1.86 6.42
CA LEU A 91 -0.58 1.07 6.72
C LEU A 91 0.09 1.50 8.04
N GLU A 92 0.10 2.79 8.33
CA GLU A 92 0.62 3.31 9.59
C GLU A 92 -0.26 2.90 10.79
N ILE A 93 -1.58 2.95 10.64
CA ILE A 93 -2.54 2.45 11.65
C ILE A 93 -2.33 0.96 11.90
N ALA A 94 -2.19 0.16 10.84
CA ALA A 94 -1.90 -1.26 10.95
C ALA A 94 -0.61 -1.50 11.74
N SER A 95 0.46 -0.79 11.40
CA SER A 95 1.74 -0.87 12.09
C SER A 95 1.66 -0.47 13.57
N LYS A 96 0.96 0.63 13.89
CA LYS A 96 0.76 1.12 15.26
C LYS A 96 -0.01 0.14 16.15
N ASN A 97 -0.86 -0.69 15.55
CA ASN A 97 -1.65 -1.70 16.23
C ASN A 97 -1.08 -3.12 16.08
N ASP A 98 0.19 -3.23 15.69
CA ASP A 98 0.92 -4.50 15.51
C ASP A 98 0.28 -5.49 14.50
N ILE A 99 -0.60 -4.98 13.62
CA ILE A 99 -1.22 -5.76 12.55
C ILE A 99 -0.17 -6.06 11.48
N SER A 100 -0.03 -7.34 11.11
CA SER A 100 0.86 -7.76 10.02
C SER A 100 0.36 -7.23 8.67
N ILE A 101 1.28 -6.62 7.91
CA ILE A 101 1.06 -6.22 6.53
C ILE A 101 1.74 -7.27 5.66
N SER A 102 0.93 -8.14 5.05
CA SER A 102 1.41 -9.30 4.30
C SER A 102 2.31 -8.91 3.13
N CYS A 103 1.87 -7.96 2.31
CA CYS A 103 2.59 -7.49 1.13
C CYS A 103 2.23 -6.04 0.82
N LEU A 104 3.26 -5.19 0.77
CA LEU A 104 3.19 -3.85 0.22
C LEU A 104 3.73 -3.88 -1.21
N ASN A 105 2.86 -3.62 -2.18
CA ASN A 105 3.20 -3.61 -3.60
C ASN A 105 3.29 -2.16 -4.10
N LEU A 106 4.48 -1.76 -4.52
CA LEU A 106 4.82 -0.42 -4.98
C LEU A 106 5.18 -0.49 -6.46
N GLU A 107 4.54 0.34 -7.27
CA GLU A 107 5.04 0.58 -8.62
C GLU A 107 6.32 1.42 -8.54
N TYR A 108 7.41 0.98 -9.18
CA TYR A 108 8.71 1.66 -9.11
C TYR A 108 8.63 3.10 -9.61
N SER A 109 7.91 3.32 -10.71
CA SER A 109 7.63 4.66 -11.26
C SER A 109 6.86 5.58 -10.29
N SER A 110 6.24 5.02 -9.25
CA SER A 110 5.49 5.76 -8.23
C SER A 110 6.32 6.19 -7.03
N ILE A 111 7.60 5.79 -6.92
CA ILE A 111 8.45 6.08 -5.78
C ILE A 111 9.73 6.84 -6.16
N LYS A 112 10.22 7.62 -5.20
CA LYS A 112 11.49 8.38 -5.23
C LYS A 112 12.13 8.28 -3.85
N PHE A 113 13.41 8.67 -3.76
CA PHE A 113 14.11 8.73 -2.49
C PHE A 113 14.56 10.15 -2.19
N ASP A 114 14.27 10.61 -0.98
CA ASP A 114 14.85 11.80 -0.37
C ASP A 114 15.74 11.36 0.80
N GLY A 115 17.05 11.32 0.55
CA GLY A 115 18.00 10.65 1.44
C GLY A 115 17.64 9.19 1.66
N ASP A 116 17.42 8.82 2.92
CA ASP A 116 17.04 7.47 3.35
C ASP A 116 15.52 7.26 3.47
N THR A 117 14.72 8.24 3.04
CA THR A 117 13.25 8.21 3.14
C THR A 117 12.65 7.97 1.77
N MET A 118 11.73 7.02 1.70
CA MET A 118 10.97 6.76 0.48
C MET A 118 9.81 7.75 0.37
N MET A 119 9.67 8.36 -0.80
CA MET A 119 8.65 9.35 -1.11
C MET A 119 7.85 8.88 -2.32
N LEU A 120 6.53 8.90 -2.21
CA LEU A 120 5.61 8.60 -3.30
C LEU A 120 5.58 9.75 -4.32
N GLN A 121 5.15 9.51 -5.55
CA GLN A 121 5.07 10.53 -6.61
C GLN A 121 4.23 11.75 -6.19
N SER A 122 3.23 11.54 -5.34
CA SER A 122 2.41 12.61 -4.76
C SER A 122 3.15 13.53 -3.77
N GLY A 123 4.42 13.26 -3.46
CA GLY A 123 5.21 13.97 -2.45
C GLY A 123 4.95 13.47 -1.02
N ILE A 124 4.19 12.40 -0.85
CA ILE A 124 3.89 11.80 0.44
C ILE A 124 5.04 10.87 0.83
N TYR A 125 5.60 11.05 2.02
CA TYR A 125 6.61 10.15 2.55
C TYR A 125 5.96 8.85 3.02
N LEU A 126 6.53 7.72 2.61
CA LEU A 126 6.14 6.43 3.13
C LEU A 126 6.83 6.21 4.48
N PRO A 127 6.08 6.02 5.58
CA PRO A 127 6.66 5.79 6.88
C PRO A 127 7.40 4.45 6.90
N ILE A 128 8.26 4.27 7.90
CA ILE A 128 8.76 2.94 8.23
C ILE A 128 7.57 2.12 8.73
N LEU A 129 7.41 0.91 8.18
CA LEU A 129 6.30 0.00 8.51
C LEU A 129 6.88 -1.24 9.21
N PRO A 130 7.08 -1.24 10.54
CA PRO A 130 7.73 -2.34 11.24
C PRO A 130 7.04 -3.70 11.07
N THR A 131 5.76 -3.71 10.72
CA THR A 131 4.95 -4.92 10.60
C THR A 131 4.82 -5.45 9.16
N VAL A 132 5.46 -4.81 8.16
CA VAL A 132 5.46 -5.31 6.79
C VAL A 132 6.34 -6.53 6.64
N GLU A 133 5.81 -7.56 5.98
CA GLU A 133 6.50 -8.83 5.78
C GLU A 133 7.13 -8.94 4.38
N LYS A 134 6.50 -8.34 3.37
CA LYS A 134 6.99 -8.32 2.01
C LYS A 134 6.87 -6.94 1.40
N VAL A 135 7.93 -6.48 0.76
CA VAL A 135 7.90 -5.31 -0.13
C VAL A 135 8.11 -5.81 -1.54
N HIS A 136 7.16 -5.51 -2.41
CA HIS A 136 7.18 -5.89 -3.81
C HIS A 136 7.28 -4.63 -4.68
N ILE A 137 8.34 -4.53 -5.47
CA ILE A 137 8.59 -3.43 -6.40
C ILE A 137 8.28 -3.90 -7.80
N ALA A 138 7.23 -3.33 -8.41
CA ALA A 138 6.78 -3.65 -9.75
C ALA A 138 7.21 -2.57 -10.75
N GLY A 139 7.88 -2.93 -11.83
CA GLY A 139 8.30 -2.05 -12.91
C GLY A 139 7.65 -2.38 -14.25
N SER A 140 7.90 -1.54 -15.26
CA SER A 140 7.32 -1.65 -16.60
C SER A 140 8.17 -2.42 -17.64
N ASN A 141 9.09 -3.29 -17.20
CA ASN A 141 10.11 -4.03 -17.97
C ASN A 141 11.13 -3.16 -18.74
N ALA A 142 10.86 -1.86 -18.94
CA ALA A 142 11.79 -0.87 -19.47
C ALA A 142 12.48 -0.06 -18.36
N GLU A 143 11.95 -0.11 -17.14
CA GLU A 143 12.47 0.65 -16.01
C GLU A 143 13.74 0.00 -15.45
N THR A 144 14.84 0.73 -15.58
CA THR A 144 16.10 0.38 -14.93
C THR A 144 16.13 0.98 -13.55
N ILE A 145 16.26 0.11 -12.54
CA ILE A 145 16.46 0.56 -11.17
C ILE A 145 17.95 0.82 -10.95
N THR A 146 18.28 1.95 -10.33
CA THR A 146 19.68 2.29 -10.09
C THR A 146 20.23 1.55 -8.87
N GLU A 147 21.55 1.36 -8.81
CA GLU A 147 22.20 0.79 -7.62
C GLU A 147 21.87 1.60 -6.35
N LYS A 148 21.83 2.94 -6.47
CA LYS A 148 21.45 3.85 -5.38
C LYS A 148 20.03 3.58 -4.88
N ASP A 149 19.07 3.39 -5.78
CA ASP A 149 17.68 3.14 -5.42
C ASP A 149 17.53 1.78 -4.73
N ILE A 150 18.26 0.76 -5.19
CA ILE A 150 18.29 -0.55 -4.54
C ILE A 150 18.86 -0.45 -3.12
N LEU A 151 19.96 0.29 -2.93
CA LEU A 151 20.52 0.52 -1.60
C LEU A 151 19.51 1.22 -0.67
N ASN A 152 18.77 2.20 -1.19
CA ASN A 152 17.74 2.89 -0.41
C ASN A 152 16.56 1.96 -0.07
N LEU A 153 16.13 1.10 -1.00
CA LEU A 153 15.11 0.08 -0.74
C LEU A 153 15.58 -0.92 0.33
N PHE A 154 16.83 -1.34 0.29
CA PHE A 154 17.40 -2.20 1.31
C PHE A 154 17.46 -1.51 2.67
N ARG A 155 17.88 -0.24 2.73
CA ARG A 155 17.87 0.56 3.97
C ARG A 155 16.45 0.71 4.52
N TYR A 156 15.46 0.94 3.67
CA TYR A 156 14.06 0.96 4.07
C TYR A 156 13.62 -0.40 4.63
N GLY A 157 13.91 -1.49 3.91
CA GLY A 157 13.57 -2.84 4.33
C GLY A 157 14.18 -3.22 5.67
N ILE A 158 15.46 -2.91 5.91
CA ILE A 158 16.14 -3.19 7.19
C ILE A 158 15.47 -2.47 8.37
N LYS A 159 14.93 -1.27 8.15
CA LYS A 159 14.18 -0.53 9.18
C LYS A 159 12.80 -1.18 9.45
N CYS A 160 12.29 -2.00 8.53
CA CYS A 160 11.05 -2.75 8.69
C CYS A 160 11.27 -4.07 9.44
N ARG A 161 11.04 -4.07 10.76
CA ARG A 161 11.37 -5.17 11.69
C ARG A 161 10.91 -6.57 11.22
N ARG A 162 9.73 -6.70 10.62
CA ARG A 162 9.15 -7.99 10.21
C ARG A 162 9.43 -8.37 8.75
N ILE A 163 10.22 -7.58 8.00
CA ILE A 163 10.44 -7.87 6.59
C ILE A 163 11.08 -9.25 6.42
N LYS A 164 10.59 -10.00 5.44
CA LYS A 164 11.03 -11.34 5.05
C LYS A 164 11.57 -11.30 3.63
N GLU A 165 10.86 -10.62 2.74
CA GLU A 165 11.12 -10.59 1.30
C GLU A 165 11.14 -9.16 0.75
N LEU A 166 12.11 -8.89 -0.12
CA LEU A 166 12.11 -7.74 -1.03
C LEU A 166 12.14 -8.31 -2.46
N VAL A 167 11.08 -8.07 -3.22
CA VAL A 167 10.88 -8.66 -4.55
C VAL A 167 10.89 -7.57 -5.61
N PHE A 168 11.53 -7.84 -6.74
CA PHE A 168 11.55 -6.97 -7.90
C PHE A 168 10.92 -7.72 -9.08
N GLU A 169 9.80 -7.21 -9.59
CA GLU A 169 9.12 -7.77 -10.76
C GLU A 169 9.13 -6.74 -11.88
N GLY A 170 9.55 -7.15 -13.08
CA GLY A 170 9.56 -6.29 -14.26
C GLY A 170 10.48 -5.07 -14.15
N CYS A 171 11.54 -5.14 -13.35
CA CYS A 171 12.59 -4.13 -13.26
C CYS A 171 13.90 -4.68 -13.85
N LEU A 172 14.66 -3.84 -14.56
CA LEU A 172 16.02 -4.17 -14.95
C LEU A 172 16.95 -3.86 -13.78
N LEU A 173 17.48 -4.90 -13.13
CA LEU A 173 18.43 -4.79 -12.02
C LEU A 173 19.85 -4.51 -12.55
N PRO A 174 20.68 -3.76 -11.80
CA PRO A 174 22.10 -3.60 -12.11
C PRO A 174 22.81 -4.95 -12.16
N LEU A 175 23.72 -5.10 -13.14
CA LEU A 175 24.50 -6.33 -13.32
C LEU A 175 25.54 -6.55 -12.22
N THR A 176 25.95 -5.47 -11.55
CA THR A 176 26.99 -5.48 -10.51
C THR A 176 26.56 -4.63 -9.34
N PHE A 177 26.79 -5.14 -8.13
CA PHE A 177 26.66 -4.39 -6.88
C PHE A 177 28.04 -4.21 -6.27
N SER A 178 28.41 -2.99 -5.91
CA SER A 178 29.61 -2.77 -5.11
C SER A 178 29.35 -3.29 -3.69
N SER A 179 30.06 -4.35 -3.31
CA SER A 179 30.02 -4.95 -1.97
C SER A 179 30.36 -3.97 -0.85
N GLU A 180 31.01 -2.86 -1.16
CA GLU A 180 31.39 -1.80 -0.21
C GLU A 180 30.20 -1.00 0.31
N SER A 181 29.04 -1.08 -0.35
CA SER A 181 27.85 -0.31 -0.01
C SER A 181 26.78 -1.07 0.79
N ASN A 182 26.99 -2.37 1.01
CA ASN A 182 26.05 -3.22 1.73
C ASN A 182 26.03 -2.88 3.23
N PRO A 183 24.86 -2.60 3.82
CA PRO A 183 24.75 -2.54 5.26
C PRO A 183 25.09 -3.92 5.85
N ALA A 184 25.98 -3.93 6.86
CA ALA A 184 26.70 -5.12 7.37
C ALA A 184 25.81 -6.27 7.90
N ASN A 185 24.50 -6.06 7.97
CA ASN A 185 23.48 -6.99 8.44
C ASN A 185 22.73 -7.73 7.31
N MET A 186 23.10 -7.56 6.04
CA MET A 186 22.48 -8.23 4.89
C MET A 186 23.12 -9.59 4.52
N GLN A 187 23.60 -10.36 5.51
CA GLN A 187 24.15 -11.68 5.22
C GLN A 187 23.01 -12.70 5.10
N SER A 188 22.68 -13.03 3.84
CA SER A 188 21.74 -14.06 3.39
C SER A 188 20.25 -13.81 3.68
N ARG A 189 19.58 -13.13 2.75
CA ARG A 189 18.17 -13.40 2.46
C ARG A 189 18.10 -13.72 0.98
N VAL A 190 17.66 -14.94 0.68
CA VAL A 190 17.66 -15.52 -0.65
C VAL A 190 16.92 -14.58 -1.61
N ILE A 191 17.66 -14.02 -2.57
CA ILE A 191 17.07 -13.33 -3.71
C ILE A 191 16.54 -14.45 -4.61
N LYS A 192 15.22 -14.61 -4.67
CA LYS A 192 14.53 -15.49 -5.62
C LYS A 192 13.82 -14.65 -6.67
#